data_AF-A0A495LJ76-F1
#
_entry.id   AF-A0A495LJ76-F1
#
_cell.length_a   1.000
_cell.length_b   1.000
_cell.length_c   1.000
_cell.angle_alpha   90.00
_cell.angle_beta   90.00
_cell.angle_gamma   90.00
#
_symmetry.space_group_name_H-M   'P 1'
#
loop_
_entity.id
_entity.type
_entity.pdbx_description
1 polymer ?
#
loop_
_entity_poly.entity_id
_entity_poly.type
_entity_poly.pdbx_seq_one_letter_code
_entity_poly.pdbx_strand_id
1 'polypeptide(L)'
;MNYQITINSANTVDEIETYWTNDDYIKLLEKFDYPDASDADASSLRELLFMAISDFEPKEAAVIVLEYKLSEHLNEGQIHQISNDMFLDKVCEEYPEIGLHSTLFHINQLLFKAYNGKFPNAKATIITVTIAPLESENEMQLTKENVLKLLSKGLSDSNLIKRLFDHAMNENAPFPEAEDVLWDLTTVDNLNYTITTSEYWLNKEDIIASEFEGVLEIAVDVE
;
A
#
# COMPACT_ATOMS: atom_id res chain seq x y z
N MET A 1 -20.07 19.35 -0.95
CA MET A 1 -19.17 20.18 -1.78
C MET A 1 -18.92 19.47 -3.10
N ASN A 2 -18.95 20.21 -4.20
CA ASN A 2 -18.77 19.67 -5.55
C ASN A 2 -17.32 19.78 -6.02
N TYR A 3 -16.82 18.71 -6.63
CA TYR A 3 -15.45 18.61 -7.13
C TYR A 3 -15.42 18.11 -8.57
N GLN A 4 -14.48 18.64 -9.34
CA GLN A 4 -14.03 18.09 -10.60
C GLN A 4 -12.86 17.16 -10.34
N ILE A 5 -12.98 15.89 -10.75
CA ILE A 5 -11.94 14.88 -10.61
C ILE A 5 -11.36 14.57 -11.99
N THR A 6 -10.04 14.54 -12.10
CA THR A 6 -9.32 14.14 -13.30
C THR A 6 -8.24 13.12 -12.94
N ILE A 7 -8.38 11.89 -13.42
CA ILE A 7 -7.35 10.85 -13.29
C ILE A 7 -6.26 11.12 -14.32
N ASN A 8 -5.09 11.53 -13.87
CA ASN A 8 -3.97 11.88 -14.74
C ASN A 8 -3.21 10.63 -15.21
N SER A 9 -2.98 9.66 -14.31
CA SER A 9 -2.35 8.39 -14.65
C SER A 9 -2.67 7.31 -13.60
N ALA A 10 -2.67 6.04 -14.01
CA ALA A 10 -2.65 4.89 -13.11
C ALA A 10 -1.59 3.89 -13.56
N ASN A 11 -0.60 3.63 -12.71
CA ASN A 11 0.55 2.78 -13.02
C ASN A 11 0.63 1.63 -12.03
N THR A 12 0.78 0.42 -12.55
CA THR A 12 1.11 -0.75 -11.73
C THR A 12 2.62 -0.80 -11.51
N VAL A 13 3.05 -0.99 -10.26
CA VAL A 13 4.46 -1.12 -9.86
C VAL A 13 4.68 -2.37 -9.02
N ASP A 14 5.86 -2.97 -9.14
CA ASP A 14 6.25 -4.12 -8.32
C ASP A 14 6.93 -3.70 -7.01
N GLU A 15 7.30 -2.43 -6.82
CA GLU A 15 7.96 -1.95 -5.59
C GLU A 15 7.73 -0.47 -5.37
N ILE A 16 7.71 -0.07 -4.08
CA ILE A 16 7.79 1.32 -3.64
C ILE A 16 9.18 1.53 -3.06
N GLU A 17 10.06 2.19 -3.81
CA GLU A 17 11.50 2.29 -3.50
C GLU A 17 11.79 3.02 -2.17
N THR A 18 10.86 3.85 -1.70
CA THR A 18 11.01 4.65 -0.48
C THR A 18 10.65 3.90 0.81
N TYR A 19 10.07 2.71 0.74
CA TYR A 19 9.63 1.98 1.93
C TYR A 19 10.78 1.41 2.76
N TRP A 20 11.76 0.80 2.10
CA TRP A 20 12.94 0.22 2.75
C TRP A 20 14.04 1.27 2.82
N THR A 21 14.45 1.64 4.03
CA THR A 21 15.52 2.61 4.24
C THR A 21 16.89 1.94 4.36
N ASN A 22 17.97 2.72 4.25
CA ASN A 22 19.32 2.19 4.49
C ASN A 22 19.47 1.60 5.90
N ASP A 23 18.84 2.22 6.90
CA ASP A 23 18.85 1.71 8.29
C ASP A 23 18.11 0.36 8.39
N ASP A 24 17.01 0.19 7.66
CA ASP A 24 16.34 -1.11 7.57
C ASP A 24 17.24 -2.18 6.96
N TYR A 25 17.95 -1.84 5.88
CA TYR A 25 18.87 -2.79 5.25
C TYR A 25 20.03 -3.18 6.17
N ILE A 26 20.62 -2.23 6.92
CA ILE A 26 21.68 -2.52 7.89
C ILE A 26 21.16 -3.46 8.99
N LYS A 27 20.01 -3.15 9.59
CA LYS A 27 19.42 -3.99 10.65
C LYS A 27 19.03 -5.38 10.16
N LEU A 28 18.52 -5.49 8.93
CA LEU A 28 18.24 -6.78 8.33
C LEU A 28 19.52 -7.56 8.08
N LEU A 29 20.56 -6.93 7.53
CA LEU A 29 21.88 -7.56 7.35
C LEU A 29 22.43 -8.12 8.66
N GLU A 30 22.35 -7.36 9.75
CA GLU A 30 22.74 -7.84 11.09
C GLU A 30 21.93 -9.07 11.53
N LYS A 31 20.61 -9.08 11.26
CA LYS A 31 19.73 -10.24 11.55
C LYS A 31 20.02 -11.46 10.68
N PHE A 32 20.59 -11.27 9.50
CA PHE A 32 21.09 -12.32 8.62
C PHE A 32 22.57 -12.67 8.87
N ASP A 33 23.11 -12.29 10.04
CA ASP A 33 24.49 -12.55 10.46
C ASP A 33 25.56 -12.00 9.50
N TYR A 34 25.24 -10.96 8.73
CA TYR A 34 26.21 -10.29 7.86
C TYR A 34 27.10 -9.34 8.68
N PRO A 35 28.44 -9.53 8.68
CA PRO A 35 29.35 -8.72 9.48
C PRO A 35 29.50 -7.30 8.92
N ASP A 36 29.77 -6.35 9.81
CA ASP A 36 30.16 -4.97 9.49
C ASP A 36 29.20 -4.24 8.51
N ALA A 37 27.90 -4.55 8.57
CA ALA A 37 26.88 -4.00 7.68
C ALA A 37 26.79 -2.46 7.71
N SER A 38 27.13 -1.84 8.84
CA SER A 38 27.12 -0.39 9.03
C SER A 38 28.26 0.34 8.31
N ASP A 39 29.34 -0.37 7.95
CA ASP A 39 30.48 0.18 7.22
C ASP A 39 30.32 0.07 5.69
N ALA A 40 29.26 -0.61 5.22
CA ALA A 40 29.00 -0.80 3.81
C ALA A 40 28.48 0.48 3.12
N ASP A 41 28.80 0.61 1.82
CA ASP A 41 28.29 1.71 1.00
C ASP A 41 26.77 1.62 0.86
N ALA A 42 26.08 2.74 1.07
CA ALA A 42 24.62 2.81 1.01
C ALA A 42 24.02 2.25 -0.29
N SER A 43 24.69 2.45 -1.42
CA SER A 43 24.25 1.93 -2.73
C SER A 43 24.37 0.41 -2.87
N SER A 44 25.15 -0.25 -2.01
CA SER A 44 25.40 -1.70 -2.05
C SER A 44 24.55 -2.49 -1.05
N LEU A 45 23.97 -1.83 -0.05
CA LEU A 45 23.25 -2.48 1.06
C LEU A 45 22.17 -3.46 0.60
N ARG A 46 21.40 -3.08 -0.42
CA ARG A 46 20.34 -3.94 -0.98
C ARG A 46 20.91 -5.22 -1.62
N GLU A 47 21.98 -5.09 -2.39
CA GLU A 47 22.64 -6.24 -3.04
C GLU A 47 23.27 -7.16 -2.01
N LEU A 48 23.92 -6.58 -0.99
CA LEU A 48 24.46 -7.34 0.15
C LEU A 48 23.36 -8.09 0.89
N LEU A 49 22.22 -7.45 1.13
CA LEU A 49 21.10 -8.09 1.81
C LEU A 49 20.57 -9.28 0.99
N PHE A 50 20.44 -9.12 -0.33
CA PHE A 50 19.99 -10.23 -1.18
C PHE A 50 20.98 -11.40 -1.19
N MET A 51 22.28 -11.13 -1.11
CA MET A 51 23.30 -12.16 -0.95
C MET A 51 23.16 -12.87 0.41
N ALA A 52 23.04 -12.12 1.51
CA ALA A 52 22.90 -12.69 2.85
C ALA A 52 21.61 -13.53 3.00
N ILE A 53 20.48 -13.03 2.48
CA ILE A 53 19.20 -13.76 2.46
C ILE A 53 19.31 -15.09 1.72
N SER A 54 20.11 -15.16 0.65
CA SER A 54 20.19 -16.34 -0.20
C SER A 54 20.81 -17.57 0.47
N ASP A 55 21.50 -17.40 1.60
CA ASP A 55 22.05 -18.48 2.40
C ASP A 55 20.99 -19.19 3.28
N PHE A 56 19.77 -18.63 3.35
CA PHE A 56 18.65 -19.15 4.13
C PHE A 56 17.57 -19.76 3.24
N GLU A 57 16.82 -20.73 3.75
CA GLU A 57 15.63 -21.22 3.04
C GLU A 57 14.57 -20.10 2.96
N PRO A 58 13.80 -20.00 1.86
CA PRO A 58 12.87 -18.88 1.65
C PRO A 58 11.94 -18.60 2.84
N LYS A 59 11.41 -19.65 3.46
CA LYS A 59 10.51 -19.54 4.60
C LYS A 59 11.23 -19.05 5.87
N GLU A 60 12.47 -19.45 6.08
CA GLU A 60 13.28 -19.01 7.21
C GLU A 60 13.63 -17.52 7.07
N ALA A 61 14.03 -17.09 5.87
CA ALA A 61 14.24 -15.68 5.60
C ALA A 61 12.95 -14.85 5.74
N ALA A 62 11.81 -15.39 5.33
CA ALA A 62 10.52 -14.73 5.50
C ALA A 62 10.21 -14.49 6.99
N VAL A 63 10.48 -15.46 7.87
CA VAL A 63 10.33 -15.27 9.33
C VAL A 63 11.18 -14.09 9.81
N ILE A 64 12.47 -14.03 9.45
CA ILE A 64 13.38 -12.96 9.90
C ILE A 64 12.88 -11.57 9.47
N VAL A 65 12.45 -11.42 8.22
CA VAL A 65 11.96 -10.13 7.71
C VAL A 65 10.60 -9.74 8.32
N LEU A 66 9.71 -10.72 8.53
CA LEU A 66 8.43 -10.52 9.20
C LEU A 66 8.63 -10.10 10.67
N GLU A 67 9.51 -10.78 11.41
CA GLU A 67 9.86 -10.40 12.77
C GLU A 67 10.40 -8.98 12.84
N TYR A 68 11.26 -8.58 11.89
CA TYR A 68 11.83 -7.23 11.87
C TYR A 68 10.77 -6.12 11.78
N LYS A 69 9.70 -6.31 10.98
CA LYS A 69 8.68 -5.27 10.75
C LYS A 69 7.40 -5.44 11.56
N LEU A 70 7.05 -6.66 11.98
CA LEU A 70 5.73 -6.99 12.50
C LEU A 70 5.75 -7.63 13.89
N SER A 71 6.89 -7.78 14.56
CA SER A 71 6.95 -8.39 15.91
C SER A 71 6.15 -7.64 16.98
N GLU A 72 5.85 -6.35 16.75
CA GLU A 72 5.02 -5.55 17.65
C GLU A 72 3.51 -5.80 17.45
N HIS A 73 3.13 -6.32 16.29
CA HIS A 73 1.74 -6.56 15.89
C HIS A 73 1.36 -8.04 15.91
N LEU A 74 2.34 -8.93 15.66
CA LEU A 74 2.13 -10.35 15.47
C LEU A 74 3.00 -11.16 16.43
N ASN A 75 2.45 -12.26 16.94
CA ASN A 75 3.22 -13.22 17.72
C ASN A 75 4.00 -14.19 16.83
N GLU A 76 4.96 -14.90 17.42
CA GLU A 76 5.83 -15.89 16.76
C GLU A 76 5.03 -16.93 15.94
N GLY A 77 3.93 -17.44 16.49
CA GLY A 77 3.07 -18.41 15.80
C GLY A 77 2.41 -17.84 14.54
N GLN A 78 1.92 -16.59 14.61
CA GLN A 78 1.37 -15.89 13.45
C GLN A 78 2.43 -15.62 12.39
N ILE A 79 3.64 -15.19 12.81
CA ILE A 79 4.74 -14.93 11.88
C ILE A 79 5.15 -16.22 11.16
N HIS A 80 5.31 -17.33 11.88
CA HIS A 80 5.60 -18.62 11.26
C HIS A 80 4.49 -19.06 10.30
N GLN A 81 3.22 -18.86 10.65
CA GLN A 81 2.13 -19.17 9.74
C GLN A 81 2.21 -18.32 8.46
N ILE A 82 2.32 -17.00 8.60
CA ILE A 82 2.41 -16.07 7.47
C ILE A 82 3.61 -16.40 6.59
N SER A 83 4.78 -16.72 7.16
CA SER A 83 5.97 -17.11 6.40
C SER A 83 5.74 -18.35 5.51
N ASN A 84 4.89 -19.28 5.96
CA ASN A 84 4.51 -20.45 5.19
C ASN A 84 3.49 -20.10 4.11
N ASP A 85 2.49 -19.30 4.46
CA ASP A 85 1.37 -18.93 3.58
C ASP A 85 1.84 -18.00 2.44
N MET A 86 2.74 -17.04 2.74
CA MET A 86 3.35 -16.14 1.75
C MET A 86 4.13 -16.86 0.66
N PHE A 87 4.59 -18.08 0.92
CA PHE A 87 5.25 -18.89 -0.11
C PHE A 87 4.28 -19.47 -1.13
N LEU A 88 2.99 -19.61 -0.77
CA LEU A 88 1.96 -20.22 -1.58
C LEU A 88 1.05 -19.17 -2.23
N ASP A 89 0.61 -18.18 -1.46
CA ASP A 89 -0.41 -17.22 -1.83
C ASP A 89 -0.01 -15.78 -1.50
N LYS A 90 -0.74 -14.82 -2.07
CA LYS A 90 -0.52 -13.39 -1.86
C LYS A 90 -1.15 -12.94 -0.54
N VAL A 91 -0.55 -13.32 0.58
CA VAL A 91 -1.07 -12.99 1.92
C VAL A 91 -1.29 -11.49 2.12
N CYS A 92 -0.50 -10.63 1.46
CA CYS A 92 -0.68 -9.19 1.49
C CYS A 92 -2.00 -8.67 0.89
N GLU A 93 -2.75 -9.50 0.16
CA GLU A 93 -4.08 -9.17 -0.40
C GLU A 93 -5.21 -9.86 0.39
N GLU A 94 -4.91 -10.95 1.09
CA GLU A 94 -5.91 -11.83 1.72
C GLU A 94 -5.89 -11.83 3.25
N TYR A 95 -4.89 -11.19 3.87
CA TYR A 95 -4.78 -11.19 5.33
C TYR A 95 -6.01 -10.53 5.97
N PRO A 96 -6.57 -11.07 7.07
CA PRO A 96 -7.79 -10.52 7.67
C PRO A 96 -7.66 -9.07 8.16
N GLU A 97 -6.46 -8.65 8.55
CA GLU A 97 -6.18 -7.30 9.02
C GLU A 97 -5.64 -6.43 7.89
N ILE A 98 -6.50 -5.57 7.33
CA ILE A 98 -6.17 -4.74 6.15
C ILE A 98 -4.99 -3.82 6.43
N GLY A 99 -4.86 -3.29 7.66
CA GLY A 99 -3.74 -2.44 8.06
C GLY A 99 -2.35 -3.09 7.89
N LEU A 100 -2.28 -4.42 7.83
CA LEU A 100 -1.02 -5.13 7.58
C LEU A 100 -0.72 -5.36 6.09
N HIS A 101 -1.69 -5.14 5.19
CA HIS A 101 -1.56 -5.42 3.75
C HIS A 101 -0.36 -4.71 3.12
N SER A 102 -0.18 -3.42 3.44
CA SER A 102 0.94 -2.61 2.93
C SER A 102 2.30 -3.19 3.35
N THR A 103 2.50 -3.39 4.65
CA THR A 103 3.75 -3.96 5.17
C THR A 103 4.02 -5.36 4.63
N LEU A 104 3.00 -6.23 4.58
CA LEU A 104 3.11 -7.56 4.00
C LEU A 104 3.47 -7.51 2.50
N PHE A 105 2.94 -6.55 1.75
CA PHE A 105 3.30 -6.34 0.34
C PHE A 105 4.78 -6.02 0.19
N HIS A 106 5.30 -5.08 1.00
CA HIS A 106 6.71 -4.69 0.93
C HIS A 106 7.67 -5.82 1.32
N ILE A 107 7.29 -6.64 2.31
CA ILE A 107 8.03 -7.85 2.69
C ILE A 107 7.99 -8.88 1.57
N ASN A 108 6.79 -9.13 0.99
CA ASN A 108 6.62 -10.05 -0.11
C ASN A 108 7.49 -9.65 -1.31
N GLN A 109 7.53 -8.37 -1.67
CA GLN A 109 8.31 -7.89 -2.81
C GLN A 109 9.81 -7.93 -2.58
N LEU A 110 10.29 -7.66 -1.36
CA LEU A 110 11.69 -7.86 -0.99
C LEU A 110 12.08 -9.32 -1.23
N LEU A 111 11.30 -10.27 -0.71
CA LEU A 111 11.55 -11.71 -0.79
C LEU A 111 11.38 -12.25 -2.22
N PHE A 112 10.36 -11.78 -2.96
CA PHE A 112 10.16 -12.09 -4.37
C PHE A 112 11.40 -11.78 -5.17
N LYS A 113 11.98 -10.57 -4.99
CA LYS A 113 13.18 -10.15 -5.70
C LYS A 113 14.43 -10.89 -5.22
N ALA A 114 14.60 -11.06 -3.91
CA ALA A 114 15.76 -11.77 -3.34
C ALA A 114 15.86 -13.23 -3.81
N TYR A 115 14.71 -13.90 -4.01
CA TYR A 115 14.66 -15.30 -4.43
C TYR A 115 14.28 -15.51 -5.90
N ASN A 116 14.45 -14.49 -6.76
CA ASN A 116 14.19 -14.60 -8.21
C ASN A 116 12.78 -15.13 -8.55
N GLY A 117 11.76 -14.68 -7.80
CA GLY A 117 10.36 -14.98 -8.07
C GLY A 117 9.81 -16.27 -7.45
N LYS A 118 10.46 -16.81 -6.42
CA LYS A 118 9.92 -17.96 -5.66
C LYS A 118 8.62 -17.63 -4.90
N PHE A 119 8.49 -16.40 -4.41
CA PHE A 119 7.26 -15.93 -3.78
C PHE A 119 6.25 -15.50 -4.86
N PRO A 120 4.94 -15.41 -4.55
CA PRO A 120 3.96 -14.82 -5.46
C PRO A 120 4.28 -13.35 -5.77
N ASN A 121 4.02 -12.91 -7.01
CA ASN A 121 4.22 -11.51 -7.39
C ASN A 121 2.97 -10.66 -7.08
N ALA A 122 2.95 -9.99 -5.93
CA ALA A 122 1.93 -8.98 -5.60
C ALA A 122 2.29 -7.63 -6.23
N LYS A 123 1.32 -6.76 -6.52
CA LYS A 123 1.60 -5.46 -7.15
C LYS A 123 0.88 -4.32 -6.46
N ALA A 124 1.44 -3.13 -6.59
CA ALA A 124 0.82 -1.90 -6.15
C ALA A 124 0.34 -1.07 -7.35
N THR A 125 -0.64 -0.21 -7.14
CA THR A 125 -1.09 0.79 -8.09
C THR A 125 -0.78 2.17 -7.53
N ILE A 126 -0.10 2.99 -8.34
CA ILE A 126 0.11 4.42 -8.09
C ILE A 126 -0.78 5.21 -9.03
N ILE A 127 -1.66 6.03 -8.46
CA ILE A 127 -2.61 6.87 -9.21
C ILE A 127 -2.28 8.32 -8.95
N THR A 128 -2.15 9.11 -10.01
CA THR A 128 -2.08 10.57 -9.90
C THR A 128 -3.43 11.14 -10.30
N VAL A 129 -4.01 11.97 -9.44
CA VAL A 129 -5.36 12.52 -9.62
C VAL A 129 -5.38 14.00 -9.26
N THR A 130 -6.10 14.78 -10.05
CA THR A 130 -6.42 16.18 -9.75
C THR A 130 -7.85 16.22 -9.20
N ILE A 131 -8.04 16.81 -8.04
CA ILE A 131 -9.33 16.96 -7.36
C ILE A 131 -9.54 18.46 -7.09
N ALA A 132 -10.24 19.14 -7.99
CA ALA A 132 -10.44 20.58 -7.93
C ALA A 132 -11.87 20.92 -7.45
N PRO A 133 -12.04 21.81 -6.47
CA PRO A 133 -13.37 22.28 -6.07
C PRO A 133 -14.04 23.11 -7.19
N LEU A 134 -15.37 23.02 -7.32
CA LEU A 134 -16.11 23.76 -8.36
C LEU A 134 -16.60 25.14 -7.90
N GLU A 135 -16.80 25.36 -6.60
CA GLU A 135 -17.55 26.54 -6.09
C GLU A 135 -16.72 27.49 -5.21
N SER A 136 -15.51 27.13 -4.77
CA SER A 136 -14.59 27.99 -4.01
C SER A 136 -13.16 27.43 -3.99
N GLU A 137 -12.14 28.24 -3.68
CA GLU A 137 -10.79 27.71 -3.39
C GLU A 137 -10.88 26.77 -2.19
N ASN A 138 -10.45 25.51 -2.36
CA ASN A 138 -10.41 24.57 -1.25
C ASN A 138 -9.11 24.75 -0.51
N GLU A 139 -9.20 25.26 0.71
CA GLU A 139 -8.09 25.22 1.66
C GLU A 139 -8.02 23.87 2.39
N MET A 140 -9.06 23.02 2.28
CA MET A 140 -9.12 21.74 2.97
C MET A 140 -8.33 20.65 2.24
N GLN A 141 -7.33 20.09 2.92
CA GLN A 141 -6.67 18.86 2.50
C GLN A 141 -7.64 17.68 2.64
N LEU A 142 -7.79 16.90 1.57
CA LEU A 142 -8.66 15.73 1.56
C LEU A 142 -8.00 14.55 2.29
N THR A 143 -8.81 13.83 3.08
CA THR A 143 -8.41 12.56 3.71
C THR A 143 -8.51 11.40 2.73
N LYS A 144 -7.95 10.24 3.07
CA LYS A 144 -8.09 9.00 2.27
C LYS A 144 -9.54 8.61 2.06
N GLU A 145 -10.37 8.72 3.10
CA GLU A 145 -11.81 8.52 3.01
C GLU A 145 -12.46 9.45 1.97
N ASN A 146 -12.17 10.76 2.04
CA ASN A 146 -12.73 11.74 1.11
C ASN A 146 -12.35 11.42 -0.34
N VAL A 147 -11.10 11.05 -0.55
CA VAL A 147 -10.58 10.68 -1.88
C VAL A 147 -11.26 9.42 -2.40
N LEU A 148 -11.39 8.35 -1.60
CA LEU A 148 -12.08 7.12 -2.03
C LEU A 148 -13.55 7.39 -2.39
N LYS A 149 -14.27 8.13 -1.54
CA LYS A 149 -15.68 8.50 -1.80
C LYS A 149 -15.83 9.29 -3.10
N LEU A 150 -14.95 10.25 -3.36
CA LEU A 150 -14.95 11.01 -4.61
C LEU A 150 -14.64 10.11 -5.81
N LEU A 151 -13.67 9.20 -5.69
CA LEU A 151 -13.30 8.27 -6.77
C LEU A 151 -14.40 7.28 -7.13
N SER A 152 -15.34 6.97 -6.23
CA SER A 152 -16.43 6.00 -6.42
C SER A 152 -17.16 6.12 -7.78
N LYS A 153 -17.32 7.36 -8.29
CA LYS A 153 -17.98 7.65 -9.58
C LYS A 153 -17.13 7.29 -10.81
N GLY A 154 -15.80 7.31 -10.67
CA GLY A 154 -14.86 6.95 -11.72
C GLY A 154 -14.48 5.46 -11.75
N LEU A 155 -14.94 4.69 -10.76
CA LEU A 155 -14.62 3.27 -10.61
C LEU A 155 -15.74 2.36 -11.11
N SER A 156 -15.35 1.22 -11.65
CA SER A 156 -16.25 0.14 -12.08
C SER A 156 -17.11 -0.35 -10.91
N ASP A 157 -18.37 -0.71 -11.15
CA ASP A 157 -19.23 -1.29 -10.11
C ASP A 157 -18.73 -2.66 -9.62
N SER A 158 -17.88 -3.32 -10.42
CA SER A 158 -17.20 -4.57 -10.04
C SER A 158 -15.98 -4.38 -9.14
N ASN A 159 -15.51 -3.14 -8.95
CA ASN A 159 -14.34 -2.86 -8.11
C ASN A 159 -14.55 -3.39 -6.68
N LEU A 160 -13.50 -3.97 -6.11
CA LEU A 160 -13.57 -4.65 -4.82
C LEU A 160 -13.97 -3.71 -3.67
N ILE A 161 -13.47 -2.48 -3.66
CA ILE A 161 -13.76 -1.50 -2.60
C ILE A 161 -15.26 -1.22 -2.57
N LYS A 162 -15.89 -0.98 -3.74
CA LYS A 162 -17.35 -0.76 -3.83
C LYS A 162 -18.14 -1.98 -3.36
N ARG A 163 -17.69 -3.19 -3.70
CA ARG A 163 -18.38 -4.44 -3.31
C ARG A 163 -18.30 -4.73 -1.81
N LEU A 164 -17.17 -4.42 -1.17
CA LEU A 164 -16.97 -4.69 0.26
C LEU A 164 -17.47 -3.55 1.15
N PHE A 165 -17.40 -2.31 0.69
CA PHE A 165 -17.69 -1.11 1.48
C PHE A 165 -18.80 -0.25 0.87
N ASP A 166 -19.80 -0.86 0.23
CA ASP A 166 -20.89 -0.19 -0.49
C ASP A 166 -21.56 0.93 0.33
N HIS A 167 -21.92 0.62 1.57
CA HIS A 167 -22.54 1.58 2.50
C HIS A 167 -21.60 2.76 2.80
N ALA A 168 -20.32 2.50 3.10
CA ALA A 168 -19.35 3.55 3.39
C ALA A 168 -19.00 4.41 2.16
N MET A 169 -19.09 3.83 0.96
CA MET A 169 -18.77 4.51 -0.31
C MET A 169 -19.90 5.36 -0.86
N ASN A 170 -21.16 4.97 -0.60
CA ASN A 170 -22.34 5.61 -1.20
C ASN A 170 -23.20 6.40 -0.21
N GLU A 171 -23.05 6.15 1.08
CA GLU A 171 -23.78 6.88 2.12
C GLU A 171 -22.84 7.81 2.90
N ASN A 172 -23.42 8.75 3.64
CA ASN A 172 -22.68 9.61 4.55
C ASN A 172 -22.33 8.87 5.86
N ALA A 173 -21.61 7.76 5.71
CA ALA A 173 -21.17 6.90 6.79
C ALA A 173 -19.64 6.99 6.93
N PRO A 174 -19.08 6.85 8.15
CA PRO A 174 -17.63 6.79 8.34
C PRO A 174 -17.02 5.63 7.55
N PHE A 175 -15.81 5.84 7.00
CA PHE A 175 -15.07 4.81 6.28
C PHE A 175 -13.66 4.63 6.88
N PRO A 176 -13.55 4.09 8.11
CA PRO A 176 -12.27 3.97 8.80
C PRO A 176 -11.26 3.09 8.05
N GLU A 177 -11.72 2.05 7.33
CA GLU A 177 -10.86 1.14 6.56
C GLU A 177 -10.19 1.85 5.36
N ALA A 178 -10.65 3.04 4.97
CA ALA A 178 -9.99 3.84 3.94
C ALA A 178 -8.51 4.13 4.25
N GLU A 179 -8.17 4.22 5.54
CA GLU A 179 -6.79 4.44 6.00
C GLU A 179 -5.86 3.28 5.63
N ASP A 180 -6.40 2.06 5.61
CA ASP A 180 -5.64 0.83 5.33
C ASP A 180 -5.77 0.40 3.87
N VAL A 181 -6.88 0.72 3.20
CA VAL A 181 -7.09 0.48 1.77
C VAL A 181 -6.19 1.39 0.93
N LEU A 182 -6.15 2.69 1.23
CA LEU A 182 -5.19 3.60 0.61
C LEU A 182 -3.93 3.63 1.48
N TRP A 183 -2.88 2.94 1.04
CA TRP A 183 -1.63 2.84 1.79
C TRP A 183 -1.00 4.22 2.01
N ASP A 184 -1.01 5.06 0.98
CA ASP A 184 -0.49 6.41 1.06
C ASP A 184 -1.31 7.40 0.23
N LEU A 185 -1.38 8.64 0.72
CA LEU A 185 -2.03 9.76 0.06
C LEU A 185 -1.17 11.01 0.27
N THR A 186 -0.50 11.47 -0.78
CA THR A 186 0.36 12.66 -0.73
C THR A 186 -0.16 13.75 -1.64
N THR A 187 0.06 15.00 -1.24
CA THR A 187 -0.26 16.19 -2.04
C THR A 187 0.70 17.32 -1.69
N VAL A 188 0.89 18.26 -2.61
CA VAL A 188 1.72 19.46 -2.41
C VAL A 188 0.93 20.76 -2.43
N ASP A 189 -0.31 20.71 -2.91
CA ASP A 189 -1.14 21.90 -3.20
C ASP A 189 -2.63 21.68 -2.90
N ASN A 190 -2.99 20.55 -2.27
CA ASN A 190 -4.37 20.14 -1.97
C ASN A 190 -5.27 19.98 -3.21
N LEU A 191 -4.69 19.97 -4.42
CA LEU A 191 -5.39 19.78 -5.69
C LEU A 191 -4.89 18.53 -6.39
N ASN A 192 -3.58 18.34 -6.45
CA ASN A 192 -2.92 17.21 -7.09
C ASN A 192 -2.52 16.20 -6.01
N TYR A 193 -3.10 15.00 -6.10
CA TYR A 193 -2.88 13.91 -5.16
C TYR A 193 -2.18 12.75 -5.86
N THR A 194 -1.27 12.10 -5.13
CA THR A 194 -0.73 10.78 -5.48
C THR A 194 -1.23 9.77 -4.47
N ILE A 195 -1.88 8.73 -4.99
CA ILE A 195 -2.47 7.64 -4.23
C ILE A 195 -1.61 6.40 -4.45
N THR A 196 -1.26 5.71 -3.37
CA THR A 196 -0.63 4.39 -3.43
C THR A 196 -1.54 3.38 -2.75
N THR A 197 -1.82 2.25 -3.42
CA THR A 197 -2.62 1.15 -2.89
C THR A 197 -2.22 -0.18 -3.56
N SER A 198 -2.81 -1.29 -3.14
CA SER A 198 -2.64 -2.59 -3.79
C SER A 198 -3.35 -2.63 -5.15
N GLU A 199 -2.77 -3.34 -6.11
CA GLU A 199 -3.46 -3.70 -7.36
C GLU A 199 -4.75 -4.50 -7.09
N TYR A 200 -4.79 -5.24 -5.97
CA TYR A 200 -5.98 -5.96 -5.52
C TYR A 200 -7.15 -5.06 -5.17
N TRP A 201 -6.87 -3.92 -4.51
CA TRP A 201 -7.89 -2.96 -4.09
C TRP A 201 -8.36 -2.13 -5.27
N LEU A 202 -7.40 -1.64 -6.06
CA LEU A 202 -7.68 -0.74 -7.16
C LEU A 202 -6.62 -0.92 -8.25
N ASN A 203 -6.99 -1.57 -9.34
CA ASN A 203 -6.15 -1.67 -10.53
C ASN A 203 -6.57 -0.63 -11.58
N LYS A 204 -5.74 -0.46 -12.61
CA LYS A 204 -6.02 0.48 -13.71
C LYS A 204 -7.30 0.14 -14.51
N GLU A 205 -7.70 -1.13 -14.55
CA GLU A 205 -8.86 -1.60 -15.31
C GLU A 205 -10.18 -1.29 -14.59
N ASP A 206 -10.13 -1.06 -13.28
CA ASP A 206 -11.26 -0.57 -12.49
C ASP A 206 -11.60 0.90 -12.80
N ILE A 207 -10.69 1.66 -13.40
CA ILE A 207 -10.92 3.08 -13.71
C ILE A 207 -11.65 3.19 -15.05
N ILE A 208 -12.94 3.53 -14.99
CA ILE A 208 -13.82 3.58 -16.16
C ILE A 208 -14.04 4.99 -16.71
N ALA A 209 -13.68 6.02 -15.93
CA ALA A 209 -13.74 7.42 -16.34
C ALA A 209 -12.47 8.15 -15.91
N SER A 210 -11.86 8.88 -16.85
CA SER A 210 -10.70 9.73 -16.58
C SER A 210 -11.08 11.11 -16.05
N GLU A 211 -12.33 11.55 -16.26
CA GLU A 211 -12.83 12.85 -15.83
C GLU A 211 -14.31 12.73 -15.43
N PHE A 212 -14.66 13.24 -14.25
CA PHE A 212 -16.03 13.18 -13.71
C PHE A 212 -16.22 14.16 -12.55
N GLU A 213 -17.47 14.48 -12.25
CA GLU A 213 -17.84 15.27 -11.08
C GLU A 213 -18.17 14.37 -9.89
N GLY A 214 -17.74 14.79 -8.70
CA GLY A 214 -18.00 14.10 -7.44
C GLY A 214 -18.56 15.07 -6.40
N VAL A 215 -19.44 14.54 -5.54
CA VAL A 215 -20.01 15.29 -4.42
C VAL A 215 -19.48 14.67 -3.13
N LEU A 216 -18.81 15.49 -2.33
CA LEU A 216 -18.41 15.11 -0.97
C LEU A 216 -19.43 15.66 0.03
N GLU A 217 -20.09 14.77 0.76
CA GLU A 217 -20.91 15.15 1.90
C GLU A 217 -20.01 15.37 3.11
N ILE A 218 -19.95 16.62 3.58
CA ILE A 218 -19.23 16.95 4.82
C ILE A 218 -20.25 16.77 5.94
N ALA A 219 -19.95 15.89 6.90
CA ALA A 219 -20.74 15.81 8.12
C ALA A 219 -20.70 17.20 8.79
N VAL A 220 -21.87 17.82 8.92
CA VAL A 220 -21.99 19.08 9.68
C VAL A 220 -21.82 18.67 11.14
N ASP A 221 -20.71 19.08 11.77
CA ASP A 221 -20.55 18.98 13.21
C ASP A 221 -21.77 19.64 13.86
N VAL A 222 -22.62 18.82 14.48
CA VAL A 222 -23.70 19.32 15.31
C VAL A 222 -23.06 19.70 16.63
N GLU A 223 -22.86 21.01 16.83
CA GLU A 223 -22.44 21.62 18.11
C GLU A 223 -23.23 21.08 19.32
#